data_AF-A0A432SN69-F1
#
_entry.id   AF-A0A432SN69-F1
#
_cell.length_a   1.000
_cell.length_b   1.000
_cell.length_c   1.000
_cell.angle_alpha   90.00
_cell.angle_beta   90.00
_cell.angle_gamma   90.00
#
_symmetry.space_group_name_H-M   'P 1'
#
loop_
_entity.id
_entity.type
_entity.pdbx_description
1 polymer ?
#
loop_
_entity_poly.entity_id
_entity_poly.type
_entity_poly.pdbx_seq_one_letter_code
_entity_poly.pdbx_strand_id
1 'polypeptide(L)'
;MIGEDSKMLQNSPLLESFKEKDIDVLLMDDEVDSIVVPQIGTFKDIPLTAVNHANIEEDSEDLKKKEEEFKELTLKIKELLKDEVKDVKVTTRLKNSPSCLVYDKDDPDFAMQQMLKQMGQNDLPPIKPILEINPDNPIFKTINEKKDFEKLNQVAPIILDLAKLSEGLKIDDVSDFTQNITKILEKQIAK
;
A
#
# COMPACT_ATOMS: atom_id res chain seq x y z
N MET A 1 11.33 9.01 2.24
CA MET A 1 9.92 8.75 2.57
C MET A 1 9.45 9.89 3.45
N ILE A 2 8.36 10.55 3.07
CA ILE A 2 7.80 11.69 3.80
C ILE A 2 6.51 11.23 4.48
N GLY A 3 6.25 11.67 5.71
CA GLY A 3 5.01 11.38 6.44
C GLY A 3 4.92 12.20 7.72
N GLU A 4 3.85 12.03 8.50
CA GLU A 4 3.59 12.87 9.69
C GLU A 4 4.17 12.29 11.00
N ASP A 5 4.55 11.01 11.04
CA ASP A 5 5.05 10.35 12.25
C ASP A 5 6.28 9.47 11.97
N SER A 6 7.40 9.78 12.62
CA SER A 6 8.67 9.05 12.47
C SER A 6 8.55 7.55 12.72
N LYS A 7 7.77 7.14 13.74
CA LYS A 7 7.64 5.72 14.08
C LYS A 7 6.82 4.99 13.03
N MET A 8 5.78 5.62 12.50
CA MET A 8 5.00 5.08 11.40
C MET A 8 5.88 4.90 10.15
N LEU A 9 6.68 5.92 9.81
CA LEU A 9 7.63 5.85 8.70
C LEU A 9 8.61 4.69 8.85
N GLN A 10 9.23 4.53 10.02
CA GLN A 10 10.18 3.45 10.29
C GLN A 10 9.58 2.04 10.16
N ASN A 11 8.28 1.91 10.42
CA ASN A 11 7.53 0.66 10.37
C ASN A 11 6.74 0.47 9.07
N SER A 12 6.88 1.35 8.09
CA SER A 12 6.15 1.25 6.83
C SER A 12 6.52 -0.04 6.07
N PRO A 13 5.53 -0.78 5.53
CA PRO A 13 5.74 -1.91 4.64
C PRO A 13 6.63 -1.58 3.44
N LEU A 14 6.56 -0.33 2.96
CA LEU A 14 7.33 0.14 1.81
C LEU A 14 8.85 0.09 2.03
N LEU A 15 9.32 0.01 3.29
CA LEU A 15 10.74 -0.09 3.62
C LEU A 15 11.28 -1.53 3.61
N GLU A 16 10.44 -2.55 3.51
CA GLU A 16 10.88 -3.95 3.69
C GLU A 16 11.94 -4.39 2.67
N SER A 17 11.70 -4.17 1.38
CA SER A 17 12.67 -4.51 0.32
C SER A 17 13.95 -3.68 0.37
N PHE A 18 13.86 -2.42 0.80
CA PHE A 18 15.04 -1.55 0.97
C PHE A 18 15.93 -2.06 2.11
N LYS A 19 15.33 -2.44 3.24
CA LYS A 19 16.04 -3.06 4.37
C LYS A 19 16.68 -4.38 3.97
N GLU A 20 16.01 -5.21 3.17
CA GLU A 20 16.56 -6.48 2.69
C GLU A 20 17.77 -6.30 1.78
N LYS A 21 17.78 -5.22 1.00
CA LYS A 21 18.87 -4.91 0.06
C LYS A 21 19.96 -4.02 0.64
N ASP A 22 19.90 -3.72 1.94
CA ASP A 22 20.84 -2.82 2.62
C ASP A 22 20.90 -1.43 1.94
N ILE A 23 19.73 -0.92 1.51
CA ILE A 23 19.58 0.41 0.91
C ILE A 23 19.06 1.38 1.95
N ASP A 24 19.85 2.42 2.22
CA ASP A 24 19.45 3.50 3.12
C ASP A 24 18.29 4.32 2.55
N VAL A 25 17.30 4.60 3.39
CA VAL A 25 16.14 5.43 3.06
C VAL A 25 16.10 6.63 4.00
N LEU A 26 16.06 7.83 3.44
CA LEU A 26 15.85 9.05 4.21
C LEU A 26 14.39 9.14 4.68
N LEU A 27 14.16 9.21 5.99
CA LEU A 27 12.84 9.43 6.59
C LEU A 27 12.71 10.90 6.97
N MET A 28 11.58 11.51 6.63
CA MET A 28 11.35 12.94 6.71
C MET A 28 9.96 13.16 7.29
N ASP A 29 9.90 13.69 8.51
CA ASP A 29 8.68 13.78 9.32
C ASP A 29 8.23 15.22 9.62
N ASP A 30 8.88 16.23 9.02
CA ASP A 30 8.43 17.61 9.12
C ASP A 30 7.43 17.96 8.00
N GLU A 31 6.38 18.73 8.33
CA GLU A 31 5.35 19.15 7.36
C GLU A 31 5.97 19.85 6.13
N VAL A 32 7.04 20.63 6.36
CA VAL A 32 7.75 21.39 5.33
C VAL A 32 8.45 20.50 4.29
N ASP A 33 8.78 19.25 4.64
CA ASP A 33 9.49 18.32 3.76
C ASP A 33 8.65 17.97 2.53
N SER A 34 7.33 17.87 2.70
CA SER A 34 6.38 17.61 1.60
C SER A 34 6.42 18.68 0.51
N ILE A 35 6.82 19.91 0.85
CA ILE A 35 6.91 21.05 -0.07
C ILE A 35 8.32 21.20 -0.62
N VAL A 36 9.34 21.11 0.25
CA VAL A 36 10.72 21.42 -0.12
C VAL A 36 11.38 20.29 -0.90
N VAL A 37 11.20 19.05 -0.46
CA VAL A 37 11.96 17.89 -0.99
C VAL A 37 11.64 17.61 -2.45
N PRO A 38 10.37 17.63 -2.91
CA PRO A 38 10.07 17.43 -4.33
C PRO A 38 10.71 18.49 -5.24
N GLN A 39 10.98 19.70 -4.72
CA GLN A 39 11.61 20.77 -5.49
C GLN A 39 13.13 20.62 -5.64
N ILE A 40 13.77 19.79 -4.81
CA ILE A 40 15.23 19.56 -4.87
C ILE A 40 15.59 18.81 -6.16
N GLY A 41 14.82 17.78 -6.50
CA GLY A 41 15.05 16.90 -7.66
C GLY A 41 16.31 16.03 -7.54
N THR A 42 17.49 16.64 -7.53
CA THR A 42 18.79 15.97 -7.50
C THR A 42 19.70 16.59 -6.45
N PHE A 43 20.34 15.75 -5.63
CA PHE A 43 21.34 16.18 -4.65
C PHE A 43 22.70 15.55 -4.97
N LYS A 44 23.72 16.37 -5.28
CA LYS A 44 25.07 15.91 -5.64
C LYS A 44 25.05 14.80 -6.71
N ASP A 45 24.30 15.04 -7.79
CA ASP A 45 24.08 14.11 -8.91
C ASP A 45 23.27 12.84 -8.59
N ILE A 46 22.73 12.72 -7.36
CA ILE A 46 21.84 11.63 -6.96
C ILE A 46 20.39 12.09 -7.10
N PRO A 47 19.58 11.50 -8.01
CA PRO A 47 18.16 11.82 -8.10
C PRO A 47 17.42 11.31 -6.87
N LEU A 48 16.58 12.17 -6.29
CA LEU A 48 15.73 11.78 -5.16
C LEU A 48 14.45 11.13 -5.69
N THR A 49 14.16 9.92 -5.21
CA THR A 49 12.95 9.17 -5.58
C THR A 49 12.15 8.83 -4.33
N ALA A 50 10.84 9.07 -4.38
CA ALA A 50 9.93 8.68 -3.31
C ALA A 50 9.79 7.16 -3.25
N VAL A 51 9.74 6.58 -2.04
CA VAL A 51 9.77 5.12 -1.82
C VAL A 51 8.56 4.41 -2.44
N ASN A 52 7.39 5.05 -2.38
CA ASN A 52 6.14 4.62 -3.02
C ASN A 52 6.19 4.65 -4.56
N HIS A 53 7.09 5.41 -5.17
CA HIS A 53 7.33 5.41 -6.62
C HIS A 53 8.54 4.58 -7.05
N ALA A 54 9.42 4.26 -6.10
CA ALA A 54 10.56 3.40 -6.32
C ALA A 54 10.11 1.94 -6.32
N ASN A 55 10.55 1.17 -7.32
CA ASN A 55 10.34 -0.26 -7.36
C ASN A 55 11.65 -0.94 -7.72
N ILE A 56 12.24 -1.65 -6.76
CA ILE A 56 13.59 -2.22 -6.89
C ILE A 56 13.53 -3.58 -7.63
N GLU A 57 12.34 -4.10 -7.94
CA GLU A 57 12.14 -5.47 -8.45
C GLU A 57 11.12 -5.62 -9.58
N GLU A 58 10.76 -4.51 -10.22
CA GLU A 58 9.60 -4.37 -11.14
C GLU A 58 9.62 -5.32 -12.37
N ASP A 59 10.73 -6.00 -12.66
CA ASP A 59 10.93 -6.81 -13.87
C ASP A 59 11.47 -8.24 -13.63
N SER A 60 11.32 -8.80 -12.42
CA SER A 60 11.78 -10.18 -12.17
C SER A 60 10.91 -11.23 -12.87
N GLU A 61 11.51 -12.34 -13.33
CA GLU A 61 10.74 -13.49 -13.83
C GLU A 61 9.81 -14.08 -12.76
N ASP A 62 10.17 -13.94 -11.49
CA ASP A 62 9.35 -14.39 -10.35
C ASP A 62 8.06 -13.58 -10.25
N LEU A 63 8.15 -12.26 -10.38
CA LEU A 63 6.97 -11.37 -10.37
C LEU A 63 6.00 -11.74 -11.50
N LYS A 64 6.49 -11.94 -12.73
CA LYS A 64 5.64 -12.33 -13.87
C LYS A 64 4.93 -13.66 -13.66
N LYS A 65 5.58 -14.63 -13.01
CA LYS A 65 4.96 -15.91 -12.65
C LYS A 65 3.88 -15.73 -11.60
N LYS A 66 4.16 -14.95 -10.55
CA LYS A 66 3.19 -14.62 -9.48
C LYS A 66 1.99 -13.83 -10.01
N GLU A 67 2.20 -12.92 -10.95
CA GLU A 67 1.13 -12.16 -11.61
C GLU A 67 0.13 -13.08 -12.32
N GLU A 68 0.61 -14.06 -13.09
CA GLU A 68 -0.27 -15.03 -13.75
C GLU A 68 -0.90 -16.01 -12.75
N GLU A 69 -0.16 -16.47 -11.73
CA GLU A 69 -0.67 -17.39 -10.70
C GLU A 69 -1.79 -16.78 -9.83
N PHE A 70 -1.68 -15.49 -9.51
CA PHE A 70 -2.62 -14.76 -8.65
C PHE A 70 -3.61 -13.89 -9.44
N LYS A 71 -3.62 -13.97 -10.77
CA LYS A 71 -4.47 -13.15 -11.65
C LYS A 71 -5.96 -13.18 -11.30
N GLU A 72 -6.49 -14.35 -11.00
CA GLU A 72 -7.90 -14.48 -10.61
C GLU A 72 -8.18 -13.82 -9.26
N LEU A 73 -7.25 -13.94 -8.31
CA LEU A 73 -7.35 -13.35 -6.99
C LEU A 73 -7.32 -11.81 -7.08
N THR A 74 -6.35 -11.24 -7.80
CA THR A 74 -6.22 -9.78 -7.94
C THR A 74 -7.42 -9.17 -8.66
N LEU A 75 -7.94 -9.82 -9.72
CA LEU A 75 -9.15 -9.38 -10.42
C LEU A 75 -10.37 -9.34 -9.49
N LYS A 76 -10.58 -10.35 -8.66
CA LYS A 76 -11.71 -10.38 -7.70
C LYS A 76 -11.57 -9.31 -6.62
N ILE A 77 -10.37 -9.12 -6.07
CA ILE A 77 -10.13 -8.04 -5.09
C ILE A 77 -10.39 -6.68 -5.75
N LYS A 78 -9.92 -6.48 -6.99
CA LYS A 78 -10.16 -5.23 -7.74
C LYS A 78 -11.65 -4.97 -7.96
N GLU A 79 -12.42 -6.01 -8.29
CA GLU A 79 -13.87 -5.87 -8.45
C GLU A 79 -14.56 -5.47 -7.13
N LEU A 80 -14.17 -6.09 -6.01
CA LEU A 80 -14.71 -5.79 -4.69
C LEU A 80 -14.37 -4.37 -4.23
N LEU A 81 -13.18 -3.88 -4.58
CA LEU A 81 -12.64 -2.60 -4.12
C LEU A 81 -12.65 -1.50 -5.20
N LYS A 82 -13.38 -1.70 -6.31
CA LYS A 82 -13.34 -0.80 -7.50
C LYS A 82 -13.62 0.67 -7.20
N ASP A 83 -14.37 0.94 -6.14
CA ASP A 83 -14.75 2.29 -5.73
C ASP A 83 -13.66 2.97 -4.90
N GLU A 84 -12.71 2.22 -4.36
CA GLU A 84 -11.65 2.70 -3.47
C GLU A 84 -10.25 2.61 -4.07
N VAL A 85 -9.97 1.63 -4.95
CA VAL A 85 -8.65 1.43 -5.56
C VAL A 85 -8.68 1.61 -7.08
N LYS A 86 -7.58 2.08 -7.66
CA LYS A 86 -7.36 2.20 -9.10
C LYS A 86 -7.08 0.82 -9.71
N ASP A 87 -6.26 0.04 -9.00
CA ASP A 87 -5.83 -1.29 -9.44
C ASP A 87 -5.40 -2.17 -8.25
N VAL A 88 -5.28 -3.46 -8.50
CA VAL A 88 -4.74 -4.44 -7.54
C VAL A 88 -3.66 -5.26 -8.23
N LYS A 89 -2.46 -5.27 -7.67
CA LYS A 89 -1.29 -5.94 -8.25
C LYS A 89 -0.61 -6.83 -7.21
N VAL A 90 0.07 -7.87 -7.66
CA VAL A 90 1.04 -8.56 -6.79
C VAL A 90 2.33 -7.75 -6.72
N THR A 91 3.07 -7.93 -5.64
CA THR A 91 4.36 -7.27 -5.45
C THR A 91 5.38 -8.21 -4.83
N THR A 92 6.65 -7.99 -5.15
CA THR A 92 7.79 -8.63 -4.47
C THR A 92 8.47 -7.68 -3.48
N ARG A 93 8.03 -6.42 -3.38
CA ARG A 93 8.63 -5.43 -2.47
C ARG A 93 8.37 -5.72 -0.98
N LEU A 94 7.41 -6.61 -0.70
CA LEU A 94 6.93 -6.96 0.63
C LEU A 94 7.39 -8.36 1.00
N LYS A 95 7.89 -8.50 2.24
CA LYS A 95 8.35 -9.76 2.81
C LYS A 95 7.38 -10.29 3.84
N ASN A 96 7.04 -9.47 4.83
CA ASN A 96 6.19 -9.85 5.96
C ASN A 96 4.79 -9.26 5.81
N SER A 97 4.71 -7.99 5.39
CA SER A 97 3.44 -7.29 5.28
C SER A 97 2.53 -7.92 4.22
N PRO A 98 1.21 -7.97 4.46
CA PRO A 98 0.28 -8.54 3.50
C PRO A 98 0.07 -7.63 2.29
N SER A 99 0.14 -6.31 2.47
CA SER A 99 -0.14 -5.35 1.42
C SER A 99 0.47 -3.98 1.72
N CYS A 100 0.53 -3.15 0.69
CA CYS A 100 0.85 -1.72 0.76
C CYS A 100 0.09 -0.97 -0.33
N LEU A 101 0.07 0.36 -0.23
CA LEU A 101 -0.50 1.24 -1.25
C LEU A 101 0.63 1.96 -1.98
N VAL A 102 0.44 2.09 -3.28
CA VAL A 102 1.29 2.88 -4.14
C VAL A 102 0.43 3.74 -5.05
N TYR A 103 1.05 4.71 -5.70
CA TYR A 103 0.40 5.58 -6.66
C TYR A 103 1.09 5.43 -8.01
N ASP A 104 0.33 5.71 -9.07
CA ASP A 104 0.92 5.79 -10.40
C ASP A 104 1.94 6.94 -10.45
N LYS A 105 2.96 6.84 -11.31
CA LYS A 105 4.04 7.85 -11.36
C LYS A 105 3.52 9.24 -11.75
N ASP A 106 2.40 9.28 -12.47
CA ASP A 106 1.73 10.50 -12.91
C ASP A 106 0.65 10.99 -11.93
N ASP A 107 0.29 10.20 -10.92
CA ASP A 107 -0.74 10.55 -9.95
C ASP A 107 -0.12 11.20 -8.69
N PRO A 108 -0.74 12.25 -8.12
CA PRO A 108 -0.34 12.78 -6.82
C PRO A 108 -0.42 11.71 -5.73
N ASP A 109 0.71 11.39 -5.12
CA ASP A 109 0.74 10.52 -3.95
C ASP A 109 0.11 11.18 -2.73
N PHE A 110 -0.01 10.42 -1.64
CA PHE A 110 -0.66 10.92 -0.43
C PHE A 110 -0.01 12.19 0.13
N ALA A 111 1.32 12.23 0.20
CA ALA A 111 2.04 13.40 0.72
C ALA A 111 1.75 14.65 -0.14
N MET A 112 1.73 14.49 -1.46
CA MET A 112 1.37 15.56 -2.38
C MET A 112 -0.10 15.98 -2.23
N GLN A 113 -1.02 15.04 -2.06
CA GLN A 113 -2.44 15.37 -1.82
C GLN A 113 -2.64 16.17 -0.53
N GLN A 114 -1.92 15.84 0.54
CA GLN A 114 -1.95 16.59 1.79
C GLN A 114 -1.42 18.02 1.59
N MET A 115 -0.31 18.17 0.87
CA MET A 115 0.24 19.48 0.50
C MET A 115 -0.78 20.32 -0.29
N LEU A 116 -1.42 19.74 -1.32
CA LEU A 116 -2.41 20.46 -2.14
C LEU A 116 -3.62 20.94 -1.32
N LYS A 117 -4.10 20.12 -0.39
CA LYS A 117 -5.16 20.50 0.57
C LYS A 117 -4.72 21.66 1.46
N GLN A 118 -3.50 21.61 2.01
CA GLN A 118 -2.95 22.71 2.83
C GLN A 118 -2.80 24.02 2.02
N MET A 119 -2.53 23.93 0.72
CA MET A 119 -2.51 25.06 -0.21
C MET A 119 -3.90 25.58 -0.61
N GLY A 120 -4.98 25.02 -0.04
CA GLY A 120 -6.36 25.44 -0.29
C GLY A 120 -7.05 24.74 -1.46
N GLN A 121 -6.42 23.74 -2.09
CA GLN A 121 -7.05 22.91 -3.13
C GLN A 121 -7.85 21.76 -2.49
N ASN A 122 -8.92 22.11 -1.76
CA ASN A 122 -9.73 21.14 -1.02
C ASN A 122 -10.69 20.33 -1.89
N ASP A 123 -10.97 20.79 -3.11
CA ASP A 123 -11.98 20.18 -4.01
C ASP A 123 -11.36 19.22 -5.05
N LEU A 124 -10.15 18.70 -4.80
CA LEU A 124 -9.54 17.70 -5.67
C LEU A 124 -10.26 16.36 -5.52
N PRO A 125 -10.59 15.67 -6.64
CA PRO A 125 -11.11 14.31 -6.56
C PRO A 125 -10.15 13.41 -5.79
N PRO A 126 -10.65 12.47 -4.96
CA PRO A 126 -9.79 11.52 -4.29
C PRO A 126 -9.05 10.67 -5.32
N ILE A 127 -7.73 10.62 -5.20
CA ILE A 127 -6.90 9.79 -6.07
C ILE A 127 -6.87 8.39 -5.49
N LYS A 128 -7.36 7.43 -6.27
CA LYS A 128 -7.41 6.04 -5.84
C LYS A 128 -6.00 5.44 -5.89
N PRO A 129 -5.52 4.83 -4.80
CA PRO A 129 -4.23 4.13 -4.82
C PRO A 129 -4.32 2.83 -5.62
N ILE A 130 -3.16 2.26 -5.91
CA ILE A 130 -2.99 0.87 -6.33
C ILE A 130 -2.70 0.05 -5.08
N LEU A 131 -3.53 -0.98 -4.82
CA LEU A 131 -3.28 -1.93 -3.74
C LEU A 131 -2.31 -3.00 -4.23
N GLU A 132 -1.11 -3.01 -3.69
CA GLU A 132 -0.16 -4.09 -3.90
C GLU A 132 -0.32 -5.16 -2.81
N ILE A 133 -0.49 -6.41 -3.20
CA ILE A 133 -0.58 -7.56 -2.30
C ILE A 133 0.67 -8.43 -2.37
N ASN A 134 1.08 -8.95 -1.22
CA ASN A 134 2.19 -9.89 -1.09
C ASN A 134 1.69 -11.32 -1.38
N PRO A 135 2.04 -11.94 -2.52
CA PRO A 135 1.59 -13.29 -2.86
C PRO A 135 2.16 -14.37 -1.93
N ASP A 136 3.30 -14.10 -1.27
CA ASP A 136 3.91 -15.02 -0.32
C ASP A 136 3.29 -14.94 1.09
N ASN A 137 2.45 -13.94 1.34
CA ASN A 137 1.74 -13.83 2.61
C ASN A 137 0.72 -15.00 2.76
N PRO A 138 0.66 -15.66 3.94
CA PRO A 138 -0.19 -16.83 4.14
C PRO A 138 -1.67 -16.63 3.80
N ILE A 139 -2.19 -15.40 3.96
CA ILE A 139 -3.60 -15.08 3.66
C ILE A 139 -3.88 -15.32 2.18
N PHE A 140 -3.13 -14.66 1.29
CA PHE A 140 -3.36 -14.73 -0.16
C PHE A 140 -2.95 -16.08 -0.72
N LYS A 141 -1.83 -16.63 -0.26
CA LYS A 141 -1.38 -17.97 -0.65
C LYS A 141 -2.45 -19.03 -0.37
N THR A 142 -2.99 -19.05 0.85
CA THR A 142 -4.03 -20.02 1.25
C THR A 142 -5.32 -19.86 0.42
N ILE A 143 -5.76 -18.62 0.18
CA ILE A 143 -6.96 -18.35 -0.62
C ILE A 143 -6.76 -18.79 -2.07
N ASN A 144 -5.61 -18.49 -2.66
CA ASN A 144 -5.30 -18.84 -4.05
C ASN A 144 -5.14 -20.36 -4.24
N GLU A 145 -4.41 -21.04 -3.36
CA GLU A 145 -4.21 -22.50 -3.42
C GLU A 145 -5.52 -23.27 -3.26
N LYS A 146 -6.39 -22.84 -2.35
CA LYS A 146 -7.69 -23.50 -2.10
C LYS A 146 -8.80 -23.04 -3.03
N LYS A 147 -8.54 -22.01 -3.85
CA LYS A 147 -9.54 -21.31 -4.69
C LYS A 147 -10.78 -20.87 -3.91
N ASP A 148 -10.60 -20.54 -2.63
CA ASP A 148 -11.65 -20.16 -1.68
C ASP A 148 -11.93 -18.66 -1.75
N PHE A 149 -12.27 -18.20 -2.95
CA PHE A 149 -12.39 -16.77 -3.25
C PHE A 149 -13.58 -16.09 -2.57
N GLU A 150 -14.56 -16.85 -2.08
CA GLU A 150 -15.68 -16.33 -1.28
C GLU A 150 -15.18 -15.59 -0.02
N LYS A 151 -14.01 -15.97 0.51
CA LYS A 151 -13.39 -15.28 1.63
C LYS A 151 -12.93 -13.86 1.30
N LEU A 152 -12.72 -13.52 0.03
CA LEU A 152 -12.27 -12.18 -0.36
C LEU A 152 -13.30 -11.11 0.00
N ASN A 153 -14.59 -11.44 0.03
CA ASN A 153 -15.65 -10.52 0.47
C ASN A 153 -15.41 -9.98 1.89
N GLN A 154 -14.82 -10.79 2.77
CA GLN A 154 -14.48 -10.37 4.14
C GLN A 154 -13.04 -9.87 4.26
N VAL A 155 -12.11 -10.45 3.50
CA VAL A 155 -10.67 -10.18 3.63
C VAL A 155 -10.26 -8.89 2.92
N ALA A 156 -10.77 -8.63 1.71
CA ALA A 156 -10.31 -7.52 0.88
C ALA A 156 -10.51 -6.13 1.53
N PRO A 157 -11.67 -5.80 2.13
CA PRO A 157 -11.85 -4.51 2.78
C PRO A 157 -10.89 -4.31 3.96
N ILE A 158 -10.71 -5.36 4.78
CA ILE A 158 -9.80 -5.33 5.93
C ILE A 158 -8.35 -5.13 5.49
N ILE A 159 -7.92 -5.82 4.44
CA ILE A 159 -6.58 -5.66 3.88
C ILE A 159 -6.34 -4.23 3.41
N LEU A 160 -7.33 -3.64 2.74
CA LEU A 160 -7.25 -2.24 2.31
C LEU A 160 -7.14 -1.29 3.51
N ASP A 161 -7.98 -1.46 4.53
CA ASP A 161 -7.94 -0.62 5.73
C ASP A 161 -6.63 -0.76 6.51
N LEU A 162 -6.07 -1.97 6.60
CA LEU A 162 -4.75 -2.18 7.22
C LEU A 162 -3.63 -1.52 6.40
N ALA A 163 -3.71 -1.54 5.07
CA ALA A 163 -2.77 -0.85 4.20
C ALA A 163 -2.88 0.68 4.39
N LYS A 164 -4.10 1.22 4.44
CA LYS A 164 -4.39 2.62 4.75
C LYS A 164 -3.74 3.03 6.08
N LEU A 165 -3.99 2.27 7.16
CA LEU A 165 -3.42 2.55 8.48
C LEU A 165 -1.89 2.53 8.49
N SER A 166 -1.28 1.59 7.78
CA SER A 166 0.19 1.46 7.71
C SER A 166 0.86 2.64 7.03
N GLU A 167 0.10 3.43 6.28
CA GLU A 167 0.54 4.64 5.59
C GLU A 167 -0.01 5.93 6.22
N GLY A 168 -0.67 5.82 7.38
CA GLY A 168 -1.23 6.98 8.07
C GLY A 168 -2.49 7.54 7.43
N LEU A 169 -3.08 6.82 6.49
CA LEU A 169 -4.37 7.18 5.92
C LEU A 169 -5.48 6.90 6.94
N LYS A 170 -6.51 7.74 6.88
CA LYS A 170 -7.73 7.53 7.66
C LYS A 170 -8.53 6.39 7.05
N ILE A 171 -9.18 5.63 7.93
CA ILE A 171 -10.24 4.69 7.52
C ILE A 171 -11.52 5.49 7.33
N ASP A 172 -12.18 5.30 6.19
CA ASP A 172 -13.40 6.04 5.84
C ASP A 172 -14.59 5.60 6.69
N ASP A 173 -14.79 4.29 6.87
CA ASP A 173 -15.81 3.71 7.76
C ASP A 173 -15.18 2.87 8.87
N VAL A 174 -14.86 3.54 9.98
CA VAL A 174 -14.31 2.90 11.18
C VAL A 174 -15.26 1.88 11.79
N SER A 175 -16.58 2.07 11.64
CA SER A 175 -17.59 1.14 12.16
C SER A 175 -17.57 -0.17 11.38
N ASP A 176 -17.56 -0.10 10.05
CA ASP A 176 -17.50 -1.29 9.20
C ASP A 176 -16.18 -2.06 9.41
N PHE A 177 -15.04 -1.35 9.44
CA PHE A 177 -13.74 -1.96 9.75
C PHE A 177 -13.77 -2.72 11.08
N THR A 178 -14.26 -2.07 12.14
CA THR A 178 -14.35 -2.67 13.48
C THR A 178 -15.23 -3.91 13.47
N GLN A 179 -16.42 -3.84 12.85
CA GLN A 179 -17.34 -4.98 12.75
C GLN A 179 -16.71 -6.15 11.98
N ASN A 180 -16.01 -5.87 10.87
CA ASN A 180 -15.39 -6.89 10.04
C ASN A 180 -14.24 -7.60 10.77
N ILE A 181 -13.40 -6.85 11.50
CA ILE A 181 -12.37 -7.42 12.38
C ILE A 181 -13.00 -8.26 13.50
N THR A 182 -14.02 -7.75 14.20
CA THR A 182 -14.70 -8.49 15.26
C THR A 182 -15.25 -9.83 14.75
N LYS A 183 -15.92 -9.84 13.59
CA LYS A 183 -16.42 -11.07 12.96
C LYS A 183 -15.31 -12.08 12.66
N ILE A 184 -14.11 -11.64 12.29
CA ILE A 184 -12.96 -12.54 12.07
C ILE A 184 -12.48 -13.11 13.41
N LEU A 185 -12.33 -12.27 14.43
CA LEU A 185 -11.89 -12.69 15.76
C LEU A 185 -12.86 -13.70 16.39
N GLU A 186 -14.16 -13.47 16.29
CA GLU A 186 -15.19 -14.40 16.77
C GLU A 186 -15.08 -15.76 16.09
N LYS A 187 -14.93 -15.80 14.76
CA LYS A 187 -14.74 -17.06 14.01
C LYS A 187 -13.48 -17.81 14.42
N GLN A 188 -12.43 -17.10 14.84
CA GLN A 188 -11.17 -17.69 15.26
C GLN A 188 -11.23 -18.24 16.70
N ILE A 189 -11.95 -17.56 17.60
CA ILE A 189 -12.12 -17.99 19.00
C ILE A 189 -13.16 -19.11 19.12
N ALA A 190 -14.17 -19.14 18.25
CA ALA A 190 -15.22 -20.16 18.27
C ALA A 190 -14.78 -21.53 17.69
N LYS A 191 -13.54 -21.65 17.20
CA LYS A 191 -12.93 -22.90 16.73
C LYS A 191 -12.04 -23.52 17.80
#